data_AF-A0A0T8S5S1-F1
#
_entry.id   AF-A0A0T8S5S1-F1
#
_cell.length_a   1.000
_cell.length_b   1.000
_cell.length_c   1.000
_cell.angle_alpha   90.00
_cell.angle_beta   90.00
_cell.angle_gamma   90.00
#
_symmetry.space_group_name_H-M   'P 1'
#
loop_
_entity.id
_entity.type
_entity.pdbx_description
1 polymer ?
#
loop_
_entity_poly.entity_id
_entity_poly.type
_entity_poly.pdbx_seq_one_letter_code
_entity_poly.pdbx_strand_id
1 'polypeptide(L)'
;MMCLSFSLALAVGSPITIILSEEKEKYNLQTLLLSGVKGSEYILSTMFLPFLLTFVIMGTTPLILGVTIVHTFNYITIVLLTSLSIILFYLLIGLTAKSQVVAQVISLPAMILVAFLPMLSGLDKTVAKITDYSFMGLFTKFFTKWEGFSWNKTLIPNLTLLIWIVLLLTLITITIRKKKIS
;
A
#
# COMPACT_ATOMS: atom_id res chain seq x y z
N MET A 1 16.46 4.29 -0.14
CA MET A 1 15.31 3.74 0.62
C MET A 1 14.16 4.72 0.68
N MET A 2 14.39 5.94 1.17
CA MET A 2 13.36 6.96 1.36
C MET A 2 12.66 7.37 0.05
N CYS A 3 13.41 7.47 -1.05
CA CYS A 3 12.84 7.77 -2.36
C CYS A 3 11.80 6.73 -2.77
N LEU A 4 12.10 5.43 -2.64
CA LEU A 4 11.17 4.37 -3.01
C LEU A 4 9.93 4.34 -2.11
N SER A 5 10.08 4.48 -0.78
CA SER A 5 8.93 4.49 0.13
C SER A 5 8.02 5.70 -0.09
N PHE A 6 8.59 6.87 -0.35
CA PHE A 6 7.85 8.09 -0.65
C PHE A 6 7.14 8.00 -2.01
N SER A 7 7.83 7.52 -3.06
CA SER A 7 7.24 7.31 -4.39
C SER A 7 6.10 6.30 -4.35
N LEU A 8 6.23 5.20 -3.61
CA LEU A 8 5.15 4.23 -3.44
C LEU A 8 3.95 4.84 -2.70
N ALA A 9 4.18 5.56 -1.59
CA ALA A 9 3.09 6.19 -0.83
C ALA A 9 2.30 7.20 -1.69
N LEU A 10 2.99 8.04 -2.44
CA LEU A 10 2.39 9.06 -3.30
C LEU A 10 1.70 8.47 -4.52
N ALA A 11 2.47 7.78 -5.37
CA ALA A 11 2.01 7.42 -6.70
C ALA A 11 1.08 6.20 -6.68
N VAL A 12 1.15 5.35 -5.66
CA VAL A 12 0.25 4.18 -5.54
C VAL A 12 -0.94 4.51 -4.64
N GLY A 13 -0.71 5.23 -3.53
CA GLY A 13 -1.75 5.51 -2.53
C GLY A 13 -2.73 6.62 -2.91
N SER A 14 -2.27 7.71 -3.52
CA SER A 14 -3.14 8.86 -3.81
C SER A 14 -4.15 8.64 -4.96
N PRO A 15 -3.81 7.97 -6.08
CA PRO A 15 -4.78 7.83 -7.17
C PRO A 15 -5.96 6.94 -6.78
N ILE A 16 -5.71 5.88 -5.99
CA ILE A 16 -6.76 4.93 -5.62
C ILE A 16 -7.79 5.56 -4.69
N THR A 17 -7.36 6.40 -3.73
CA THR A 17 -8.29 7.10 -2.86
C THR A 17 -9.10 8.12 -3.63
N ILE A 18 -8.47 8.87 -4.52
CA ILE A 18 -9.13 9.89 -5.33
C ILE A 18 -10.20 9.28 -6.23
N ILE A 19 -9.84 8.30 -7.08
CA ILE A 19 -10.78 7.69 -8.03
C ILE A 19 -12.00 7.13 -7.30
N LEU A 20 -11.76 6.36 -6.24
CA LEU A 20 -12.82 5.69 -5.50
C LEU A 20 -13.75 6.67 -4.76
N SER A 21 -13.18 7.72 -4.18
CA SER A 21 -13.96 8.72 -3.45
C SER A 21 -14.72 9.66 -4.40
N GLU A 22 -14.14 9.99 -5.56
CA GLU A 22 -14.79 10.77 -6.62
C GLU A 22 -15.98 10.02 -7.23
N GLU A 23 -15.80 8.74 -7.58
CA GLU A 23 -16.88 7.92 -8.13
C GLU A 23 -18.01 7.68 -7.12
N LYS A 24 -17.68 7.66 -5.83
CA LYS A 24 -18.68 7.63 -4.75
C LYS A 24 -19.42 8.95 -4.62
N GLU A 25 -18.71 10.09 -4.66
CA GLU A 25 -19.31 11.42 -4.52
C GLU A 25 -20.23 11.77 -5.69
N LYS A 26 -19.87 11.35 -6.91
CA LYS A 26 -20.69 11.57 -8.13
C LYS A 26 -21.78 10.52 -8.35
N TYR A 27 -22.02 9.63 -7.39
CA TYR A 27 -22.94 8.48 -7.49
C TYR A 27 -22.65 7.51 -8.65
N ASN A 28 -21.50 7.62 -9.31
CA ASN A 28 -21.13 6.79 -10.44
C ASN A 28 -20.94 5.32 -10.03
N LEU A 29 -20.45 5.09 -8.81
CA LEU A 29 -20.33 3.77 -8.22
C LEU A 29 -21.70 3.09 -8.05
N GLN A 30 -22.75 3.84 -7.69
CA GLN A 30 -24.11 3.30 -7.57
C GLN A 30 -24.67 2.93 -8.95
N THR A 31 -24.46 3.79 -9.95
CA THR A 31 -24.83 3.51 -11.35
C THR A 31 -24.14 2.25 -11.88
N LEU A 32 -22.84 2.07 -11.61
CA LEU A 32 -22.09 0.88 -12.02
C LEU A 32 -22.63 -0.41 -11.39
N LEU A 33 -22.98 -0.36 -10.10
CA LEU A 33 -23.59 -1.50 -9.40
C LEU A 33 -24.99 -1.82 -9.95
N LEU A 34 -25.79 -0.80 -10.30
CA LEU A 34 -27.12 -0.97 -10.91
C LEU A 34 -27.03 -1.52 -12.35
N SER A 35 -25.97 -1.20 -13.09
CA SER A 35 -25.67 -1.77 -14.41
C SER A 35 -25.19 -3.23 -14.37
N GLY A 36 -25.22 -3.87 -13.21
CA GLY A 36 -24.92 -5.30 -13.04
C GLY A 36 -23.45 -5.62 -12.73
N VAL A 37 -22.57 -4.63 -12.59
CA VAL A 37 -21.18 -4.85 -12.19
C VAL A 37 -21.12 -5.28 -10.72
N LYS A 38 -20.44 -6.38 -10.43
CA LYS A 38 -20.29 -6.79 -9.02
C LYS A 38 -19.29 -5.87 -8.33
N GLY A 39 -19.58 -5.44 -7.11
CA GLY A 39 -18.66 -4.61 -6.32
C GLY A 39 -17.26 -5.20 -6.13
N SER A 40 -17.13 -6.53 -6.21
CA SER A 40 -15.83 -7.22 -6.23
C SER A 40 -15.05 -7.03 -7.53
N GLU A 41 -15.72 -7.04 -8.68
CA GLU A 41 -15.12 -6.82 -10.01
C GLU A 41 -14.66 -5.37 -10.13
N TYR A 42 -15.47 -4.45 -9.62
CA TYR A 42 -15.12 -3.03 -9.54
C TYR A 42 -13.83 -2.79 -8.74
N ILE A 43 -13.74 -3.33 -7.52
CA ILE A 43 -12.54 -3.16 -6.68
C ILE A 43 -11.29 -3.74 -7.33
N LEU A 44 -11.42 -4.90 -7.99
CA LEU A 44 -10.32 -5.49 -8.73
C LEU A 44 -9.86 -4.59 -9.89
N SER A 45 -10.82 -3.96 -10.59
CA SER A 45 -10.52 -2.98 -11.65
C SER A 45 -9.82 -1.74 -11.11
N THR A 46 -10.25 -1.19 -9.96
CA THR A 46 -9.63 0.01 -9.36
C THR A 46 -8.19 -0.24 -8.89
N MET A 47 -7.84 -1.48 -8.54
CA MET A 47 -6.47 -1.86 -8.15
C MET A 47 -5.49 -1.94 -9.33
N PHE A 48 -5.98 -2.06 -10.56
CA PHE A 48 -5.14 -2.29 -11.74
C PHE A 48 -4.16 -1.12 -11.99
N LEU A 49 -4.65 0.12 -11.94
CA LEU A 49 -3.83 1.31 -12.19
C LEU A 49 -2.70 1.49 -11.15
N PRO A 50 -2.97 1.44 -9.82
CA PRO A 50 -1.92 1.48 -8.79
C PRO A 50 -0.91 0.33 -8.90
N PHE A 51 -1.36 -0.85 -9.32
CA PHE A 51 -0.48 -2.00 -9.54
C PHE A 51 0.48 -1.76 -10.71
N LEU A 52 -0.01 -1.21 -11.83
CA LEU A 52 0.82 -0.80 -12.96
C LEU A 52 1.86 0.25 -12.54
N LEU A 53 1.43 1.27 -11.79
CA LEU A 53 2.33 2.32 -11.28
C LEU A 53 3.43 1.74 -10.38
N THR A 54 3.10 0.73 -9.56
CA THR A 54 4.09 0.03 -8.74
C THR A 54 5.21 -0.57 -9.61
N PHE A 55 4.87 -1.24 -10.72
CA PHE A 55 5.88 -1.81 -11.61
C PHE A 55 6.80 -0.74 -12.20
N VAL A 56 6.23 0.38 -12.63
CA VAL A 56 7.00 1.50 -13.17
C VAL A 56 7.96 2.05 -12.12
N ILE A 57 7.49 2.30 -10.89
CA ILE A 57 8.31 2.83 -9.80
C ILE A 57 9.40 1.84 -9.41
N MET A 58 9.07 0.56 -9.30
CA MET A 58 10.02 -0.51 -8.98
C MET A 58 11.13 -0.64 -10.04
N GLY A 59 10.82 -0.45 -11.32
CA GLY A 59 11.83 -0.50 -12.40
C GLY A 59 12.66 0.78 -12.51
N THR A 60 12.03 1.95 -12.37
CA THR A 60 12.68 3.26 -12.58
C THR A 60 13.51 3.73 -11.39
N THR A 61 13.09 3.43 -10.16
CA THR A 61 13.79 3.92 -8.95
C THR A 61 15.25 3.46 -8.88
N PRO A 62 15.60 2.18 -9.14
CA PRO A 62 17.00 1.74 -9.15
C PRO A 62 17.82 2.38 -10.27
N LEU A 63 17.20 2.60 -11.45
CA LEU A 63 17.84 3.26 -12.60
C LEU A 63 18.20 4.72 -12.29
N ILE A 64 17.28 5.46 -11.67
CA ILE A 64 17.49 6.87 -11.28
C ILE A 64 18.57 6.98 -10.19
N LEU A 65 18.58 6.05 -9.23
CA LEU A 65 19.53 6.06 -8.11
C LEU A 65 20.89 5.45 -8.47
N GLY A 66 21.04 4.83 -9.64
CA GLY A 66 22.27 4.15 -10.05
C GLY A 66 22.66 2.96 -9.16
N VAL A 67 21.69 2.32 -8.49
CA VAL A 67 21.95 1.25 -7.51
C VAL A 67 21.85 -0.11 -8.18
N THR A 68 22.89 -0.93 -8.01
CA THR A 68 22.90 -2.33 -8.45
C THR A 68 22.15 -3.20 -7.45
N ILE A 69 21.09 -3.87 -7.90
CA ILE A 69 20.31 -4.78 -7.05
C ILE A 69 20.93 -6.18 -7.14
N VAL A 70 21.58 -6.62 -6.08
CA VAL A 70 22.22 -7.94 -6.01
C VAL A 70 21.19 -9.08 -5.98
N HIS A 71 20.07 -8.88 -5.27
CA HIS A 71 19.00 -9.88 -5.14
C HIS A 71 17.69 -9.40 -5.79
N THR A 72 17.66 -9.36 -7.12
CA THR A 72 16.53 -8.85 -7.92
C THR A 72 15.20 -9.53 -7.59
N PHE A 73 15.20 -10.85 -7.39
CA PHE A 73 13.98 -11.59 -7.02
C PHE A 73 13.41 -11.13 -5.67
N ASN A 74 14.25 -11.04 -4.64
CA ASN A 74 13.82 -10.60 -3.30
C ASN A 74 13.32 -9.16 -3.32
N TYR A 75 14.00 -8.29 -4.07
CA TYR A 75 13.58 -6.91 -4.25
C TYR A 75 12.16 -6.83 -4.85
N ILE A 76 11.93 -7.51 -5.97
CA ILE A 76 10.63 -7.51 -6.65
C ILE A 76 9.54 -8.02 -5.72
N THR A 77 9.75 -9.18 -5.10
CA THR A 77 8.75 -9.80 -4.22
C THR A 77 8.38 -8.90 -3.05
N ILE A 78 9.38 -8.31 -2.36
CA ILE A 78 9.14 -7.48 -1.17
C ILE A 78 8.47 -6.16 -1.53
N VAL A 79 8.89 -5.53 -2.63
CA VAL A 79 8.28 -4.28 -3.11
C VAL A 79 6.83 -4.51 -3.52
N LEU A 80 6.53 -5.60 -4.24
CA LEU A 80 5.16 -5.95 -4.63
C LEU A 80 4.25 -6.28 -3.44
N LEU A 81 4.74 -7.04 -2.46
CA LEU A 81 3.99 -7.37 -1.25
C LEU A 81 3.69 -6.12 -0.40
N THR A 82 4.68 -5.23 -0.30
CA THR A 82 4.55 -3.98 0.46
C THR A 82 3.62 -3.00 -0.27
N SER A 83 3.75 -2.86 -1.59
CA SER A 83 2.87 -2.00 -2.38
C SER A 83 1.43 -2.50 -2.36
N LEU A 84 1.21 -3.82 -2.40
CA LEU A 84 -0.12 -4.40 -2.27
C LEU A 84 -0.75 -4.05 -0.91
N SER A 85 0.04 -4.06 0.16
CA SER A 85 -0.43 -3.62 1.49
C SER A 85 -0.79 -2.13 1.51
N ILE A 86 0.03 -1.28 0.87
CA ILE A 86 -0.25 0.15 0.69
C ILE A 86 -1.55 0.36 -0.11
N ILE A 87 -1.70 -0.33 -1.25
CA ILE A 87 -2.90 -0.28 -2.10
C ILE A 87 -4.15 -0.60 -1.28
N LEU A 88 -4.14 -1.69 -0.52
CA LEU A 88 -5.27 -2.08 0.31
C LEU A 88 -5.57 -1.05 1.42
N PHE A 89 -4.53 -0.52 2.05
CA PHE A 89 -4.68 0.50 3.09
C PHE A 89 -5.34 1.78 2.55
N TYR A 90 -4.87 2.29 1.42
CA TYR A 90 -5.46 3.46 0.76
C TYR A 90 -6.84 3.16 0.19
N LEU A 91 -7.09 1.95 -0.32
CA LEU A 91 -8.42 1.55 -0.76
C LEU A 91 -9.44 1.63 0.39
N LEU A 92 -9.05 1.20 1.59
CA LEU A 92 -9.89 1.31 2.78
C LEU A 92 -10.19 2.77 3.15
N ILE A 93 -9.22 3.68 3.02
CA ILE A 93 -9.44 5.13 3.18
C ILE A 93 -10.44 5.63 2.13
N GLY A 94 -10.26 5.28 0.85
CA GLY A 94 -11.16 5.69 -0.23
C GLY A 94 -12.58 5.15 -0.07
N LEU A 95 -12.74 3.91 0.42
CA LEU A 95 -14.06 3.34 0.73
C LEU A 95 -14.71 4.09 1.90
N THR A 96 -13.98 4.42 2.96
CA THR A 96 -14.57 5.03 4.16
C THR A 96 -14.87 6.52 3.98
N ALA A 97 -14.10 7.23 3.14
CA ALA A 97 -14.26 8.65 2.88
C ALA A 97 -15.65 8.99 2.32
N LYS A 98 -16.23 10.10 2.79
CA LYS A 98 -17.56 10.58 2.34
C LYS A 98 -17.50 11.37 1.04
N SER A 99 -16.40 12.04 0.78
CA SER A 99 -16.13 12.84 -0.42
C SER A 99 -14.65 12.72 -0.81
N GLN A 100 -14.34 13.16 -2.03
CA GLN A 100 -13.00 13.23 -2.57
C GLN A 100 -12.07 14.11 -1.72
N VAL A 101 -12.57 15.27 -1.29
CA VAL A 101 -11.82 16.18 -0.43
C VAL A 101 -11.50 15.53 0.92
N VAL A 102 -12.48 14.84 1.55
CA VAL A 102 -12.25 14.13 2.82
C VAL A 102 -11.23 13.00 2.65
N ALA A 103 -11.27 12.27 1.53
CA ALA A 103 -10.30 11.22 1.24
C ALA A 103 -8.88 11.76 1.16
N GLN A 104 -8.67 12.90 0.49
CA GLN A 104 -7.36 13.54 0.38
C GLN A 104 -6.82 14.03 1.72
N VAL A 105 -7.67 14.68 2.53
CA VAL A 105 -7.28 15.16 3.87
C VAL A 105 -6.84 14.00 4.77
N ILE A 106 -7.50 12.84 4.70
CA ILE A 106 -7.10 11.65 5.47
C ILE A 106 -5.87 10.96 4.86
N SER A 107 -5.73 10.99 3.53
CA SER A 107 -4.62 10.36 2.80
C SER A 107 -3.28 11.05 3.06
N LEU A 108 -3.27 12.35 3.36
CA LEU A 108 -2.05 13.13 3.61
C LEU A 108 -1.31 12.68 4.89
N PRO A 109 -1.92 12.65 6.09
CA PRO A 109 -1.28 12.08 7.28
C PRO A 109 -0.88 10.61 7.10
N ALA A 110 -1.76 9.83 6.45
CA ALA A 110 -1.49 8.44 6.12
C ALA A 110 -0.22 8.27 5.26
N MET A 111 -0.02 9.15 4.29
CA MET A 111 1.17 9.17 3.43
C MET A 111 2.43 9.49 4.20
N ILE A 112 2.38 10.52 5.06
CA ILE A 112 3.51 10.89 5.89
C ILE A 112 3.91 9.69 6.78
N LEU A 113 2.94 9.02 7.41
CA LEU A 113 3.19 7.83 8.23
C LEU A 113 3.84 6.69 7.41
N VAL A 114 3.25 6.34 6.26
CA VAL A 114 3.77 5.28 5.37
C VAL A 114 5.21 5.58 4.93
N ALA A 115 5.47 6.81 4.49
CA ALA A 115 6.75 7.19 3.95
C ALA A 115 7.85 7.30 5.03
N PHE A 116 7.48 7.70 6.25
CA PHE A 116 8.43 7.92 7.34
C PHE A 116 8.68 6.68 8.19
N LEU A 117 7.82 5.66 8.15
CA LEU A 117 8.04 4.39 8.87
C LEU A 117 9.47 3.82 8.65
N PRO A 118 9.97 3.70 7.41
CA PRO A 118 11.36 3.25 7.18
C PRO A 118 12.42 4.17 7.77
N MET A 119 12.17 5.49 7.82
CA MET A 119 13.10 6.46 8.42
C MET A 119 13.14 6.31 9.94
N LEU A 120 11.98 6.15 10.59
CA LEU A 120 11.86 6.01 12.03
C LEU A 120 12.60 4.78 12.55
N SER A 121 12.62 3.68 11.78
CA SER A 121 13.40 2.49 12.12
C SER A 121 14.91 2.73 12.21
N GLY A 122 15.44 3.79 11.62
CA GLY A 122 16.86 4.13 11.68
C GLY A 122 17.28 4.90 12.93
N LEU A 123 16.31 5.45 13.70
CA LEU A 123 16.60 6.34 14.82
C LEU A 123 16.94 5.62 16.12
N ASP A 124 16.19 4.56 16.46
CA ASP A 124 16.38 3.81 17.71
C ASP A 124 16.00 2.33 17.54
N LYS A 125 16.64 1.44 18.33
CA LYS A 125 16.37 0.00 18.32
C LYS A 125 14.93 -0.33 18.73
N THR A 126 14.34 0.45 19.62
CA THR A 126 12.95 0.32 20.09
C THR A 126 11.98 0.65 18.97
N VAL A 127 12.23 1.75 18.25
CA VAL A 127 11.41 2.20 17.12
C VAL A 127 11.55 1.27 15.91
N ALA A 128 12.74 0.71 15.69
CA ALA A 128 12.96 -0.35 14.71
C ALA A 128 12.07 -1.57 15.01
N LYS A 129 12.00 -2.00 16.27
CA LYS A 129 11.15 -3.13 16.68
C LYS A 129 9.66 -2.83 16.48
N ILE A 130 9.20 -1.60 16.67
CA ILE A 130 7.82 -1.20 16.37
C ILE A 130 7.58 -1.23 14.86
N THR A 131 8.54 -0.74 14.06
CA THR A 131 8.45 -0.72 12.60
C THR A 131 8.39 -2.13 12.02
N ASP A 132 9.07 -3.09 12.64
CA ASP A 132 9.01 -4.52 12.27
C ASP A 132 7.58 -5.09 12.31
N TYR A 133 6.71 -4.55 13.17
CA TYR A 133 5.30 -4.94 13.26
C TYR A 133 4.37 -4.13 12.33
N SER A 134 4.92 -3.20 11.56
CA SER A 134 4.18 -2.48 10.52
C SER A 134 4.22 -3.25 9.20
N PHE A 135 3.29 -2.93 8.30
CA PHE A 135 3.33 -3.44 6.92
C PHE A 135 4.54 -2.95 6.10
N MET A 136 5.29 -1.95 6.60
CA MET A 136 6.59 -1.52 6.04
C MET A 136 7.80 -2.22 6.68
N GLY A 137 7.61 -3.08 7.68
CA GLY A 137 8.72 -3.70 8.42
C GLY A 137 9.65 -4.52 7.53
N LEU A 138 9.09 -5.39 6.68
CA LEU A 138 9.87 -6.22 5.77
C LEU A 138 10.62 -5.38 4.74
N PHE A 139 9.95 -4.38 4.16
CA PHE A 139 10.54 -3.40 3.26
C PHE A 139 11.75 -2.71 3.93
N THR A 140 11.54 -2.19 5.13
CA THR A 140 12.57 -1.47 5.88
C THR A 140 13.78 -2.34 6.18
N LYS A 141 13.58 -3.60 6.62
CA LYS A 141 14.69 -4.54 6.85
C LYS A 141 15.45 -4.92 5.59
N PHE A 142 14.74 -5.11 4.49
CA PHE A 142 15.35 -5.47 3.21
C PHE A 142 16.34 -4.40 2.77
N PHE A 143 15.92 -3.14 2.81
CA PHE A 143 16.81 -2.08 2.39
C PHE A 143 17.90 -1.79 3.45
N THR A 144 17.59 -1.77 4.75
CA THR A 144 18.59 -1.47 5.80
C THR A 144 19.69 -2.52 5.96
N LYS A 145 19.41 -3.80 5.65
CA LYS A 145 20.38 -4.91 5.76
C LYS A 145 20.52 -5.67 4.44
N TRP A 146 20.73 -4.93 3.35
CA TRP A 146 20.70 -5.46 1.99
C TRP A 146 21.72 -6.60 1.72
N GLU A 147 22.95 -6.50 2.25
CA GLU A 147 24.03 -7.49 2.07
C GLU A 147 23.84 -8.79 2.86
N GLY A 148 23.14 -8.73 4.00
CA GLY A 148 22.96 -9.88 4.91
C GLY A 148 21.53 -10.41 4.94
N PHE A 149 20.71 -10.03 3.97
CA PHE A 149 19.28 -10.34 3.97
C PHE A 149 19.05 -11.85 3.78
N SER A 150 18.40 -12.47 4.76
CA SER A 150 17.95 -13.86 4.68
C SER A 150 16.51 -13.93 5.13
N TRP A 151 15.66 -14.56 4.30
CA TRP A 151 14.25 -14.80 4.59
C TRP A 151 14.03 -15.49 5.94
N ASN A 152 14.97 -16.35 6.34
CA ASN A 152 14.89 -17.08 7.62
C ASN A 152 15.15 -16.17 8.84
N LYS A 153 15.92 -15.10 8.67
CA LYS A 153 16.18 -14.10 9.73
C LYS A 153 15.09 -13.01 9.78
N THR A 154 14.26 -12.91 8.74
CA THR A 154 13.20 -11.91 8.60
C THR A 154 11.79 -12.50 8.65
N LEU A 155 11.63 -13.62 9.36
CA LEU A 155 10.34 -14.29 9.53
C LEU A 155 9.29 -13.39 10.20
N ILE A 156 9.65 -12.64 11.25
CA ILE A 156 8.69 -11.79 11.98
C ILE A 156 8.10 -10.71 11.06
N PRO A 157 8.89 -9.82 10.40
CA PRO A 157 8.31 -8.82 9.50
C PRO A 157 7.56 -9.41 8.31
N ASN A 158 7.96 -10.59 7.82
CA ASN A 158 7.28 -11.27 6.73
C ASN A 158 5.89 -11.75 7.14
N LEU A 159 5.77 -12.44 8.29
CA LEU A 159 4.48 -12.86 8.84
C LEU A 159 3.60 -11.66 9.16
N THR A 160 4.16 -10.60 9.72
CA THR A 160 3.39 -9.39 10.03
C THR A 160 2.84 -8.73 8.76
N LEU A 161 3.59 -8.67 7.67
CA LEU A 161 3.09 -8.16 6.40
C LEU A 161 1.92 -9.00 5.88
N LEU A 162 2.02 -10.34 5.92
CA LEU A 162 0.93 -11.22 5.50
C LEU A 162 -0.32 -11.04 6.36
N ILE A 163 -0.15 -10.91 7.68
CA ILE A 163 -1.25 -10.62 8.61
C ILE A 163 -1.93 -9.29 8.25
N TRP A 164 -1.16 -8.24 7.95
CA TRP A 164 -1.70 -6.95 7.52
C TRP A 164 -2.49 -7.04 6.22
N ILE A 165 -2.02 -7.81 5.22
CA ILE A 165 -2.76 -8.03 3.97
C ILE A 165 -4.11 -8.69 4.25
N VAL A 166 -4.11 -9.77 5.04
CA VAL A 166 -5.35 -10.49 5.39
C VAL A 166 -6.28 -9.58 6.18
N LEU A 167 -5.76 -8.84 7.16
CA LEU A 167 -6.54 -7.90 7.97
C LEU A 167 -7.16 -6.81 7.10
N LEU A 168 -6.41 -6.18 6.20
CA LEU A 168 -6.92 -5.14 5.31
C LEU A 168 -7.97 -5.69 4.34
N LEU A 169 -7.76 -6.88 3.76
CA LEU A 169 -8.75 -7.55 2.91
C LEU A 169 -10.05 -7.83 3.67
N THR A 170 -9.96 -8.37 4.88
CA THR A 170 -11.16 -8.63 5.70
C THR A 170 -11.91 -7.33 6.02
N LEU A 171 -11.22 -6.26 6.41
CA LEU A 171 -11.85 -4.96 6.66
C LEU A 171 -12.51 -4.37 5.41
N ILE A 172 -11.86 -4.48 4.25
CA ILE A 172 -12.43 -4.05 2.95
C ILE A 172 -13.72 -4.82 2.66
N THR A 173 -13.71 -6.16 2.77
CA THR A 173 -14.90 -6.98 2.51
C THR A 173 -16.05 -6.67 3.46
N ILE A 174 -15.77 -6.45 4.75
CA ILE A 174 -16.77 -6.02 5.75
C ILE A 174 -17.35 -4.65 5.38
N THR A 175 -16.50 -3.69 4.99
CA THR A 175 -16.93 -2.33 4.63
C THR A 175 -17.85 -2.33 3.42
N ILE A 176 -17.55 -3.14 2.41
CA ILE A 176 -18.39 -3.30 1.21
C ILE A 176 -19.74 -3.93 1.56
N ARG A 177 -19.73 -5.00 2.37
CA ARG A 177 -20.97 -5.68 2.80
C ARG A 177 -21.89 -4.74 3.56
N LYS A 178 -21.36 -3.93 4.48
CA LYS A 178 -22.14 -2.93 5.22
C LYS A 178 -22.78 -1.88 4.30
N LYS A 179 -22.04 -1.42 3.29
CA LYS A 179 -22.56 -0.42 2.34
C LYS A 179 -23.58 -0.96 1.35
N LYS A 180 -23.56 -2.26 1.05
CA LYS A 180 -24.56 -2.89 0.17
C LYS A 180 -25.93 -3.06 0.85
N ILE A 181 -26.02 -2.81 2.16
CA ILE A 181 -27.23 -2.96 2.99
C ILE A 181 -27.83 -1.59 3.36
N SER A 182 -27.23 -0.48 2.93
CA SER A 182 -27.72 0.90 3.09
C SER A 182 -28.15 1.48 1.77
#